data_AF-A0AAN7ZJZ3-F1
#
_entry.id   AF-A0AAN7ZJZ3-F1
#
_cell.length_a   1.000
_cell.length_b   1.000
_cell.length_c   1.000
_cell.angle_alpha   90.00
_cell.angle_beta   90.00
_cell.angle_gamma   90.00
#
_symmetry.space_group_name_H-M   'P 1'
#
loop_
_entity.id
_entity.type
_entity.pdbx_description
1 polymer ?
#
loop_
_entity_poly.entity_id
_entity_poly.type
_entity_poly.pdbx_seq_one_letter_code
_entity_poly.pdbx_strand_id
1 'polypeptide(L)'
;MKASTQLYNVLQTLGVVRYSGKKNIYGLHPLIISAAIITVTIILADLIRKLLNVILKETIAKEIILEFLATAELCACCFELIVVADNYGVLMYGLFLFLLTLWWSSVWEDATACPYSLVEEFLEGYKTFTTTVILIASQVLGGIAVYTYVQSIWKFQLAETHRGLLQQECVADLAVPMEYGAAIEGVATFLCRLVSRSLGETSLRLAYMLDAFFATLLVLAAFNFSGGYFNPALATSLKFGCKGNTFQEHMIVYWLGATIGAVASLYFFKLSCVQRKLQQLKEKYD
;
A
#
# COMPACT_ATOMS: atom_id res chain seq x y z
N MET A 1 16.01 27.84 19.91
CA MET A 1 14.77 28.45 19.37
C MET A 1 14.89 28.85 17.89
N LYS A 2 15.91 29.59 17.43
CA LYS A 2 16.07 29.91 15.99
C LYS A 2 16.35 28.69 15.10
N ALA A 3 17.21 27.77 15.54
CA ALA A 3 17.54 26.55 14.80
C ALA A 3 16.35 25.60 14.63
N SER A 4 15.46 25.49 15.63
CA SER A 4 14.24 24.68 15.56
C SER A 4 13.22 25.27 14.58
N THR A 5 13.10 26.60 14.50
CA THR A 5 12.22 27.27 13.54
C THR A 5 12.75 27.17 12.11
N GLN A 6 14.06 27.30 11.91
CA GLN A 6 14.68 27.09 10.60
C GLN A 6 14.52 25.65 10.13
N LEU A 7 14.77 24.67 10.99
CA LEU A 7 14.54 23.25 10.69
C LEU A 7 13.07 23.00 10.33
N TYR A 8 12.12 23.53 11.11
CA TYR A 8 10.70 23.40 10.83
C TYR A 8 10.32 23.97 9.46
N ASN A 9 10.83 25.16 9.10
CA ASN A 9 10.56 25.77 7.79
C ASN A 9 11.16 24.97 6.63
N VAL A 10 12.34 24.40 6.81
CA VAL A 10 12.96 23.50 5.82
C VAL A 10 12.11 22.24 5.66
N LEU A 11 11.68 21.62 6.76
CA LEU A 11 10.81 20.44 6.74
C LEU A 11 9.45 20.71 6.11
N GLN A 12 8.88 21.91 6.31
CA GLN A 12 7.66 22.34 5.63
C GLN A 12 7.87 22.51 4.13
N THR A 13 8.97 23.14 3.72
CA THR A 13 9.31 23.35 2.30
C THR A 13 9.49 22.02 1.58
N LEU A 14 10.08 21.03 2.26
CA LEU A 14 10.26 19.67 1.74
C LEU A 14 8.99 18.81 1.82
N GLY A 15 7.87 19.35 2.32
CA GLY A 15 6.61 18.61 2.49
C GLY A 15 6.62 17.52 3.56
N VAL A 16 7.70 17.42 4.36
CA VAL A 16 7.86 16.41 5.41
C VAL A 16 6.83 16.61 6.52
N VAL A 17 6.60 17.87 6.90
CA VAL A 17 5.59 18.25 7.89
C VAL A 17 4.70 19.32 7.28
N ARG A 18 3.37 19.14 7.33
CA ARG A 18 2.41 20.22 7.04
C ARG A 18 1.44 20.35 8.21
N TYR A 19 0.97 21.59 8.40
CA TYR A 19 -0.15 21.86 9.29
C TYR A 19 -1.27 22.50 8.49
N SER A 20 -2.40 21.81 8.42
CA SER A 20 -3.61 22.38 7.84
C SER A 20 -4.34 23.20 8.90
N GLY A 21 -4.42 24.52 8.70
CA GLY A 21 -5.25 25.42 9.51
C GLY A 21 -6.75 25.31 9.22
N LYS A 22 -7.14 24.38 8.33
CA LYS A 22 -8.53 24.11 7.95
C LYS A 22 -9.34 23.62 9.14
N LYS A 23 -10.57 24.08 9.25
CA LYS A 23 -11.49 23.72 10.33
C LYS A 23 -12.59 22.83 9.77
N ASN A 24 -13.01 21.85 10.55
CA ASN A 24 -14.22 21.11 10.19
C ASN A 24 -15.47 21.94 10.46
N ILE A 25 -16.45 21.74 9.60
CA ILE A 25 -17.81 22.23 9.65
C ILE A 25 -18.50 21.84 10.99
N TYR A 26 -18.15 20.67 11.55
CA TYR A 26 -18.73 20.16 12.80
C TYR A 26 -17.85 20.35 14.05
N GLY A 27 -16.76 21.11 13.96
CA GLY A 27 -15.90 21.43 15.11
C GLY A 27 -14.85 20.36 15.49
N LEU A 28 -14.80 19.21 14.82
CA LEU A 28 -13.73 18.21 15.00
C LEU A 28 -12.50 18.53 14.14
N HIS A 29 -11.28 18.16 14.52
CA HIS A 29 -10.12 18.40 13.64
C HIS A 29 -10.19 17.54 12.36
N PRO A 30 -9.91 18.07 11.13
CA PRO A 30 -10.07 17.28 9.88
C PRO A 30 -9.27 15.96 9.85
N LEU A 31 -8.07 15.91 10.44
CA LEU A 31 -7.31 14.68 10.59
C LEU A 31 -8.06 13.58 11.37
N ILE A 32 -8.87 13.96 12.38
CA ILE A 32 -9.69 13.01 13.14
C ILE A 32 -10.76 12.41 12.24
N ILE A 33 -11.29 13.18 11.29
CA ILE A 33 -12.28 12.70 10.32
C ILE A 33 -11.64 11.71 9.36
N SER A 34 -10.45 12.01 8.82
CA SER A 34 -9.72 11.05 7.98
C SER A 34 -9.41 9.76 8.74
N ALA A 35 -8.97 9.86 10.01
CA ALA A 35 -8.77 8.71 10.87
C ALA A 35 -10.05 7.90 11.11
N ALA A 36 -11.18 8.58 11.35
CA ALA A 36 -12.48 7.94 11.52
C ALA A 36 -12.94 7.24 10.23
N ILE A 37 -12.77 7.86 9.06
CA ILE A 37 -13.11 7.26 7.76
C ILE A 37 -12.28 5.99 7.52
N ILE A 38 -10.97 6.07 7.72
CA ILE A 38 -10.07 4.90 7.60
C ILE A 38 -10.53 3.82 8.58
N THR A 39 -10.76 4.17 9.84
CA THR A 39 -11.17 3.21 10.89
C THR A 39 -12.51 2.54 10.57
N VAL A 40 -13.50 3.30 10.11
CA VAL A 40 -14.81 2.76 9.70
C VAL A 40 -14.65 1.86 8.48
N THR A 41 -13.83 2.24 7.50
CA THR A 41 -13.55 1.43 6.31
C THR A 41 -12.98 0.07 6.67
N ILE A 42 -11.93 0.02 7.50
CA ILE A 42 -11.30 -1.23 7.90
C ILE A 42 -12.23 -2.10 8.75
N ILE A 43 -13.03 -1.50 9.65
CA ILE A 43 -14.01 -2.24 10.46
C ILE A 43 -15.10 -2.84 9.57
N LEU A 44 -15.64 -2.09 8.61
CA LEU A 44 -16.66 -2.59 7.69
C LEU A 44 -16.12 -3.74 6.85
N ALA A 45 -14.92 -3.62 6.30
CA ALA A 45 -14.29 -4.68 5.52
C ALA A 45 -14.03 -5.94 6.38
N ASP A 46 -13.51 -5.80 7.59
CA ASP A 46 -13.28 -6.92 8.50
C ASP A 46 -14.59 -7.60 8.95
N LEU A 47 -15.66 -6.83 9.18
CA LEU A 47 -16.98 -7.41 9.48
C LEU A 47 -17.51 -8.24 8.30
N ILE A 48 -17.37 -7.73 7.07
CA ILE A 48 -17.76 -8.47 5.86
C ILE A 48 -16.89 -9.72 5.70
N ARG A 49 -15.57 -9.60 5.87
CA ARG A 49 -14.61 -10.71 5.84
C ARG A 49 -14.98 -11.82 6.83
N LYS A 50 -15.22 -11.45 8.09
CA LYS A 50 -15.65 -12.39 9.15
C LYS A 50 -16.95 -13.10 8.78
N LEU A 51 -17.92 -12.37 8.24
CA LEU A 51 -19.19 -12.93 7.77
C LEU A 51 -18.96 -13.93 6.61
N LEU A 52 -18.13 -13.57 5.63
CA LEU A 52 -17.77 -14.44 4.51
C LEU A 52 -17.04 -15.71 4.97
N ASN A 53 -16.17 -15.60 5.97
CA ASN A 53 -15.47 -16.76 6.55
C ASN A 53 -16.41 -17.73 7.28
N VAL A 54 -17.56 -17.25 7.76
CA VAL A 54 -18.60 -18.11 8.37
C VAL A 54 -19.51 -18.74 7.31
N ILE A 55 -19.87 -17.99 6.26
CA ILE A 55 -20.86 -18.42 5.27
C ILE A 55 -20.25 -19.27 4.16
N LEU A 56 -19.06 -18.91 3.68
CA LEU A 56 -18.43 -19.53 2.52
C LEU A 56 -17.48 -20.65 2.93
N LYS A 57 -17.50 -21.74 2.16
CA LYS A 57 -16.51 -22.81 2.25
C LYS A 57 -15.20 -22.41 1.57
N GLU A 58 -14.10 -23.03 1.97
CA GLU A 58 -12.79 -22.87 1.33
C GLU A 58 -12.86 -23.31 -0.14
N THR A 59 -13.00 -22.32 -1.01
CA THR A 59 -13.21 -22.47 -2.46
C THR A 59 -12.56 -21.28 -3.16
N ILE A 60 -12.23 -21.46 -4.44
CA ILE A 60 -11.73 -20.34 -5.26
C ILE A 60 -12.68 -19.15 -5.30
N ALA A 61 -14.00 -19.39 -5.21
CA ALA A 61 -14.99 -18.32 -5.13
C ALA A 61 -14.81 -17.46 -3.87
N LYS A 62 -14.52 -18.09 -2.73
CA LYS A 62 -14.20 -17.38 -1.47
C LYS A 62 -12.92 -16.56 -1.62
N GLU A 63 -11.85 -17.15 -2.16
CA GLU A 63 -10.58 -16.45 -2.41
C GLU A 63 -10.77 -15.21 -3.32
N ILE A 64 -11.53 -15.35 -4.41
CA ILE A 64 -11.85 -14.24 -5.32
C ILE A 64 -12.49 -13.08 -4.56
N ILE A 65 -13.50 -13.37 -3.73
CA ILE A 65 -14.24 -12.35 -2.98
C ILE A 65 -13.33 -11.71 -1.92
N LEU A 66 -12.50 -12.50 -1.25
CA LEU A 66 -11.58 -11.98 -0.24
C LEU A 66 -10.49 -11.12 -0.85
N GLU A 67 -9.90 -11.50 -1.99
CA GLU A 67 -8.92 -10.68 -2.72
C GLU A 67 -9.53 -9.36 -3.23
N PHE A 68 -10.77 -9.42 -3.72
CA PHE A 68 -11.53 -8.22 -4.09
C PHE A 68 -11.71 -7.29 -2.88
N LEU A 69 -12.17 -7.83 -1.76
CA LEU A 69 -12.50 -7.06 -0.57
C LEU A 69 -11.25 -6.47 0.10
N ALA A 70 -10.18 -7.25 0.19
CA ALA A 70 -8.89 -6.81 0.71
C ALA A 70 -8.31 -5.66 -0.12
N THR A 71 -8.35 -5.79 -1.45
CA THR A 71 -7.86 -4.73 -2.35
C THR A 71 -8.74 -3.50 -2.33
N ALA A 72 -10.06 -3.66 -2.22
CA ALA A 72 -11.00 -2.56 -2.05
C ALA A 72 -10.71 -1.78 -0.75
N GLU A 73 -10.57 -2.47 0.39
CA GLU A 73 -10.24 -1.83 1.68
C GLU A 73 -8.91 -1.09 1.61
N LEU A 74 -7.86 -1.74 1.09
CA LEU A 74 -6.54 -1.16 0.87
C LEU A 74 -6.64 0.15 0.07
N CYS A 75 -7.28 0.10 -1.10
CA CYS A 75 -7.38 1.26 -1.97
C CYS A 75 -8.22 2.39 -1.34
N ALA A 76 -9.34 2.07 -0.68
CA ALA A 76 -10.15 3.06 0.04
C ALA A 76 -9.37 3.79 1.13
N CYS A 77 -8.62 3.06 1.94
CA CYS A 77 -7.77 3.65 2.97
C CYS A 77 -6.70 4.53 2.33
N CYS A 78 -6.07 4.08 1.23
CA CYS A 78 -5.04 4.84 0.53
C CYS A 78 -5.58 6.10 -0.16
N PHE A 79 -6.81 6.13 -0.65
CA PHE A 79 -7.44 7.37 -1.12
C PHE A 79 -7.54 8.41 -0.01
N GLU A 80 -7.97 8.00 1.19
CA GLU A 80 -8.02 8.91 2.34
C GLU A 80 -6.61 9.28 2.85
N LEU A 81 -5.63 8.38 2.73
CA LEU A 81 -4.22 8.70 3.01
C LEU A 81 -3.67 9.80 2.10
N ILE A 82 -4.09 9.89 0.84
CA ILE A 82 -3.71 11.02 -0.04
C ILE A 82 -4.20 12.34 0.57
N VAL A 83 -5.44 12.37 1.09
CA VAL A 83 -5.98 13.56 1.79
C VAL A 83 -5.11 13.90 3.01
N VAL A 84 -4.65 12.89 3.75
CA VAL A 84 -3.73 13.08 4.88
C VAL A 84 -2.38 13.64 4.41
N ALA A 85 -1.78 13.08 3.37
CA ALA A 85 -0.49 13.53 2.83
C ALA A 85 -0.56 14.98 2.35
N ASP A 86 -1.58 15.32 1.57
CA ASP A 86 -1.73 16.66 0.97
C ASP A 86 -1.89 17.75 2.02
N ASN A 87 -2.56 17.45 3.14
CA ASN A 87 -2.90 18.44 4.16
C ASN A 87 -1.95 18.42 5.38
N TYR A 88 -1.32 17.28 5.70
CA TYR A 88 -0.52 17.08 6.92
C TYR A 88 0.92 16.60 6.66
N GLY A 89 1.26 16.31 5.40
CA GLY A 89 2.60 15.99 4.97
C GLY A 89 2.95 14.51 5.07
N VAL A 90 4.11 14.18 4.50
CA VAL A 90 4.58 12.80 4.28
C VAL A 90 4.81 12.05 5.60
N LEU A 91 5.20 12.74 6.68
CA LEU A 91 5.39 12.10 7.98
C LEU A 91 4.07 11.58 8.58
N MET A 92 2.99 12.37 8.48
CA MET A 92 1.68 11.95 8.98
C MET A 92 1.10 10.81 8.13
N TYR A 93 1.27 10.92 6.80
CA TYR A 93 0.98 9.83 5.88
C TYR A 93 1.70 8.54 6.29
N GLY A 94 3.02 8.63 6.57
CA GLY A 94 3.83 7.49 7.00
C GLY A 94 3.38 6.86 8.31
N LEU A 95 2.96 7.67 9.29
CA LEU A 95 2.40 7.15 10.54
C LEU A 95 1.14 6.32 10.29
N PHE A 96 0.20 6.83 9.50
CA PHE A 96 -1.03 6.11 9.22
C PHE A 96 -0.77 4.88 8.34
N LEU A 97 0.11 4.99 7.34
CA LEU A 97 0.50 3.87 6.50
C LEU A 97 1.16 2.75 7.33
N PHE A 98 2.02 3.09 8.30
CA PHE A 98 2.61 2.11 9.20
C PHE A 98 1.53 1.35 10.00
N LEU A 99 0.59 2.08 10.59
CA LEU A 99 -0.52 1.48 11.34
C LEU A 99 -1.41 0.60 10.45
N LEU A 100 -1.69 1.04 9.23
CA LEU A 100 -2.44 0.26 8.25
C LEU A 100 -1.67 -0.99 7.79
N THR A 101 -0.35 -0.90 7.64
CA THR A 101 0.47 -2.05 7.27
C THR A 101 0.49 -3.10 8.39
N LEU A 102 0.54 -2.67 9.66
CA LEU A 102 0.33 -3.57 10.79
C LEU A 102 -1.05 -4.23 10.75
N TRP A 103 -2.10 -3.43 10.50
CA TRP A 103 -3.46 -3.93 10.37
C TRP A 103 -3.57 -5.00 9.27
N TRP A 104 -3.13 -4.69 8.05
CA TRP A 104 -3.21 -5.61 6.91
C TRP A 104 -2.47 -6.91 7.18
N SER A 105 -1.28 -6.85 7.78
CA SER A 105 -0.48 -8.03 8.14
C SER A 105 -1.15 -8.94 9.19
N SER A 106 -2.12 -8.42 9.94
CA SER A 106 -2.77 -9.13 11.06
C SER A 106 -4.18 -9.63 10.77
N VAL A 107 -4.83 -9.12 9.71
CA VAL A 107 -6.28 -9.31 9.49
C VAL A 107 -6.58 -10.12 8.23
N TRP A 108 -5.85 -9.89 7.14
CA TRP A 108 -6.24 -10.41 5.82
C TRP A 108 -5.81 -11.86 5.55
N GLU A 109 -5.14 -12.52 6.50
CA GLU A 109 -4.78 -13.94 6.43
C GLU A 109 -4.10 -14.26 5.08
N ASP A 110 -4.76 -15.06 4.22
CA ASP A 110 -4.24 -15.49 2.92
C ASP A 110 -4.51 -14.48 1.78
N ALA A 111 -5.40 -13.49 1.97
CA ALA A 111 -5.69 -12.50 0.95
C ALA A 111 -4.54 -11.50 0.84
N THR A 112 -3.93 -11.42 -0.34
CA THR A 112 -2.68 -10.67 -0.54
C THR A 112 -2.90 -9.21 -0.91
N ALA A 113 -4.02 -8.89 -1.57
CA ALA A 113 -4.32 -7.58 -2.15
C ALA A 113 -3.20 -6.99 -3.03
N CYS A 114 -2.29 -7.83 -3.53
CA CYS A 114 -1.12 -7.42 -4.28
C CYS A 114 -0.81 -8.39 -5.45
N PRO A 115 -0.87 -7.92 -6.70
CA PRO A 115 -0.75 -8.80 -7.87
C PRO A 115 0.54 -9.61 -7.95
N TYR A 116 1.69 -9.02 -7.61
CA TYR A 116 2.95 -9.79 -7.70
C TYR A 116 3.02 -10.91 -6.67
N SER A 117 2.29 -10.83 -5.55
CA SER A 117 2.29 -11.90 -4.54
C SER A 117 1.64 -13.16 -5.11
N LEU A 118 0.56 -13.00 -5.87
CA LEU A 118 -0.08 -14.10 -6.60
C LEU A 118 0.80 -14.67 -7.73
N VAL A 119 1.67 -13.83 -8.31
CA VAL A 119 2.70 -14.27 -9.27
C VAL A 119 3.77 -15.09 -8.56
N GLU A 120 4.23 -14.65 -7.38
CA GLU A 120 5.16 -15.41 -6.55
C GLU A 120 4.58 -16.80 -6.22
N GLU A 121 3.34 -16.86 -5.73
CA GLU A 121 2.66 -18.12 -5.41
C GLU A 121 2.51 -19.06 -6.61
N PHE A 122 2.26 -18.53 -7.80
CA PHE A 122 2.27 -19.31 -9.04
C PHE A 122 3.66 -19.89 -9.33
N LEU A 123 4.72 -19.08 -9.23
CA LEU A 123 6.09 -19.51 -9.47
C LEU A 123 6.58 -20.53 -8.43
N GLU A 124 6.00 -20.51 -7.23
CA GLU A 124 6.26 -21.49 -6.18
C GLU A 124 5.39 -22.75 -6.27
N GLY A 125 4.43 -22.78 -7.20
CA GLY A 125 3.57 -23.93 -7.45
C GLY A 125 2.37 -24.04 -6.50
N TYR A 126 2.07 -23.01 -5.71
CA TYR A 126 0.90 -22.97 -4.82
C TYR A 126 -0.40 -22.71 -5.59
N LYS A 127 -0.34 -21.99 -6.72
CA LYS A 127 -1.50 -21.67 -7.56
C LYS A 127 -1.26 -21.99 -9.03
N THR A 128 -2.34 -22.26 -9.76
CA THR A 128 -2.27 -22.42 -11.23
C THR A 128 -2.27 -21.06 -11.92
N PHE A 129 -1.75 -20.99 -13.16
CA PHE A 129 -1.77 -19.77 -13.95
C PHE A 129 -3.17 -19.15 -14.05
N THR A 130 -4.19 -19.97 -14.34
CA THR A 130 -5.59 -19.51 -14.47
C THR A 130 -6.11 -18.94 -13.16
N THR A 131 -5.85 -19.61 -12.03
CA THR A 131 -6.22 -19.13 -10.69
C THR A 131 -5.58 -17.77 -10.41
N THR A 132 -4.27 -17.65 -10.65
CA THR A 132 -3.52 -16.40 -10.45
C THR A 132 -4.09 -15.25 -11.27
N VAL A 133 -4.37 -15.46 -12.56
CA VAL A 133 -4.95 -14.41 -13.42
C VAL A 133 -6.33 -13.97 -12.92
N ILE A 134 -7.18 -14.91 -12.50
CA ILE A 134 -8.51 -14.61 -11.98
C ILE A 134 -8.42 -13.80 -10.68
N LEU A 135 -7.52 -14.17 -9.77
CA LEU A 135 -7.34 -13.46 -8.50
C LEU A 135 -6.75 -12.06 -8.72
N ILE A 136 -5.77 -11.88 -9.61
CA ILE A 136 -5.24 -10.56 -9.98
C ILE A 136 -6.35 -9.68 -10.57
N ALA A 137 -7.18 -10.24 -11.47
CA ALA A 137 -8.32 -9.50 -12.02
C ALA A 137 -9.29 -9.08 -10.91
N SER A 138 -9.53 -9.96 -9.92
CA SER A 138 -10.35 -9.66 -8.75
C SER A 138 -9.81 -8.48 -7.93
N GLN A 139 -8.50 -8.45 -7.68
CA GLN A 139 -7.83 -7.34 -6.98
C GLN A 139 -8.03 -6.02 -7.71
N VAL A 140 -7.76 -5.99 -9.02
CA VAL A 140 -7.93 -4.78 -9.85
C VAL A 140 -9.39 -4.31 -9.84
N LEU A 141 -10.35 -5.24 -9.97
CA LEU A 141 -11.77 -4.93 -9.90
C LEU A 141 -12.17 -4.35 -8.53
N GLY A 142 -11.63 -4.89 -7.44
CA GLY A 142 -11.83 -4.37 -6.08
C GLY A 142 -11.35 -2.93 -5.95
N GLY A 143 -10.13 -2.66 -6.41
CA GLY A 143 -9.55 -1.31 -6.43
C GLY A 143 -10.33 -0.31 -7.29
N ILE A 144 -10.90 -0.74 -8.42
CA ILE A 144 -11.73 0.13 -9.28
C ILE A 144 -13.10 0.38 -8.63
N ALA A 145 -13.77 -0.68 -8.17
CA ALA A 145 -15.12 -0.60 -7.64
C ALA A 145 -15.20 0.28 -6.39
N VAL A 146 -14.17 0.25 -5.54
CA VAL A 146 -14.15 1.00 -4.29
C VAL A 146 -14.10 2.51 -4.49
N TYR A 147 -13.69 3.00 -5.65
CA TYR A 147 -13.68 4.43 -5.93
C TYR A 147 -15.08 5.05 -5.81
N THR A 148 -16.14 4.31 -6.19
CA THR A 148 -17.54 4.76 -5.99
C THR A 148 -17.90 4.95 -4.52
N TYR A 149 -17.39 4.06 -3.65
CA TYR A 149 -17.56 4.16 -2.20
C TYR A 149 -16.83 5.39 -1.65
N VAL A 150 -15.57 5.60 -2.04
CA VAL A 150 -14.76 6.77 -1.64
C VAL A 150 -15.40 8.07 -2.09
N GLN A 151 -15.83 8.15 -3.36
CA GLN A 151 -16.53 9.32 -3.87
C GLN A 151 -17.81 9.62 -3.10
N SER A 152 -18.55 8.58 -2.67
CA SER A 152 -19.76 8.75 -1.87
C SER A 152 -19.45 9.35 -0.50
N ILE A 153 -18.35 8.95 0.14
CA ILE A 153 -17.88 9.58 1.38
C ILE A 153 -17.53 11.06 1.15
N TRP A 154 -16.73 11.35 0.13
CA TRP A 154 -16.29 12.72 -0.16
C TRP A 154 -17.42 13.65 -0.58
N LYS A 155 -18.52 13.14 -1.16
CA LYS A 155 -19.73 13.93 -1.44
C LYS A 155 -20.34 14.57 -0.19
N PHE A 156 -20.22 13.93 0.97
CA PHE A 156 -20.72 14.50 2.23
C PHE A 156 -19.86 15.66 2.75
N GLN A 157 -18.67 15.88 2.18
CA GLN A 157 -17.74 16.96 2.55
C GLN A 157 -17.56 17.06 4.08
N LEU A 158 -17.37 15.91 4.74
CA LEU A 158 -17.32 15.82 6.20
C LEU A 158 -16.22 16.67 6.82
N ALA A 159 -15.18 17.00 6.05
CA ALA A 159 -14.11 17.91 6.42
C ALA A 159 -13.89 18.99 5.36
N GLU A 160 -13.31 20.13 5.76
CA GLU A 160 -12.86 21.15 4.79
C GLU A 160 -11.74 20.62 3.87
N THR A 161 -10.99 19.59 4.29
CA THR A 161 -10.03 18.87 3.45
C THR A 161 -10.70 18.03 2.36
N HIS A 162 -12.01 17.73 2.46
CA HIS A 162 -12.77 17.01 1.43
C HIS A 162 -13.45 17.92 0.41
N ARG A 163 -13.46 19.24 0.65
CA ARG A 163 -14.08 20.19 -0.28
C ARG A 163 -13.28 20.26 -1.57
N GLY A 164 -13.97 20.09 -2.70
CA GLY A 164 -13.38 20.17 -4.02
C GLY A 164 -12.67 18.90 -4.50
N LEU A 165 -12.56 17.84 -3.67
CA LEU A 165 -11.84 16.62 -4.07
C LEU A 165 -12.45 15.94 -5.30
N LEU A 166 -13.78 15.97 -5.44
CA LEU A 166 -14.47 15.37 -6.59
C LEU A 166 -14.25 16.15 -7.90
N GLN A 167 -13.83 17.41 -7.80
CA GLN A 167 -13.57 18.30 -8.93
C GLN A 167 -12.07 18.45 -9.20
N GLN A 168 -11.21 17.93 -8.31
CA GLN A 168 -9.77 18.03 -8.43
C GLN A 168 -9.28 17.16 -9.59
N GLU A 169 -8.46 17.74 -10.47
CA GLU A 169 -7.79 16.96 -11.51
C GLU A 169 -6.87 15.93 -10.87
N CYS A 170 -6.98 14.66 -11.27
CA CYS A 170 -6.04 13.65 -10.85
C CYS A 170 -4.71 13.82 -11.60
N VAL A 171 -3.61 13.88 -10.83
CA VAL A 171 -2.25 13.95 -11.34
C VAL A 171 -1.50 12.68 -10.92
N ALA A 172 -0.72 12.13 -11.85
CA ALA A 172 0.14 10.99 -11.60
C ALA A 172 1.32 11.36 -10.68
N ASP A 173 1.78 10.43 -9.85
CA ASP A 173 2.87 10.69 -8.88
C ASP A 173 4.27 10.37 -9.43
N LEU A 174 4.36 9.87 -10.66
CA LEU A 174 5.64 9.64 -11.32
C LEU A 174 6.28 10.99 -11.65
N ALA A 175 7.27 11.38 -10.84
CA ALA A 175 7.98 12.65 -10.93
C ALA A 175 9.37 12.52 -11.58
N VAL A 176 9.79 11.30 -11.91
CA VAL A 176 11.07 10.97 -12.55
C VAL A 176 10.83 10.30 -13.91
N PRO A 177 11.84 10.23 -14.79
CA PRO A 177 11.69 9.47 -16.04
C PRO A 177 11.33 8.01 -15.77
N MET A 178 10.57 7.42 -16.69
CA MET A 178 9.98 6.09 -16.58
C MET A 178 10.98 5.01 -16.13
N GLU A 179 12.19 5.02 -16.67
CA GLU A 179 13.20 4.00 -16.37
C GLU A 179 13.65 4.08 -14.91
N TYR A 180 13.80 5.30 -14.38
CA TYR A 180 14.12 5.52 -12.97
C TYR A 180 12.94 5.15 -12.08
N GLY A 181 11.71 5.48 -12.47
CA GLY A 181 10.51 5.08 -11.74
C GLY A 181 10.40 3.56 -11.62
N ALA A 182 10.59 2.85 -12.73
CA ALA A 182 10.56 1.39 -12.77
C ALA A 182 11.69 0.77 -11.92
N ALA A 183 12.89 1.36 -11.95
CA ALA A 183 13.99 0.93 -11.09
C ALA A 183 13.71 1.16 -9.60
N ILE A 184 13.11 2.30 -9.24
CA ILE A 184 12.73 2.61 -7.84
C ILE A 184 11.68 1.62 -7.34
N GLU A 185 10.58 1.45 -8.07
CA GLU A 185 9.51 0.51 -7.72
C GLU A 185 10.05 -0.93 -7.65
N GLY A 186 10.88 -1.34 -8.61
CA GLY A 186 11.46 -2.68 -8.65
C GLY A 186 12.46 -2.96 -7.53
N VAL A 187 13.41 -2.06 -7.27
CA VAL A 187 14.41 -2.23 -6.21
C VAL A 187 13.75 -2.17 -4.83
N ALA A 188 12.83 -1.24 -4.60
CA ALA A 188 12.13 -1.16 -3.33
C ALA A 188 11.24 -2.39 -3.09
N THR A 189 10.51 -2.85 -4.12
CA THR A 189 9.74 -4.10 -4.03
C THR A 189 10.66 -5.29 -3.74
N PHE A 190 11.80 -5.40 -4.42
CA PHE A 190 12.79 -6.44 -4.14
C PHE A 190 13.23 -6.45 -2.68
N LEU A 191 13.56 -5.27 -2.13
CA LEU A 191 14.01 -5.13 -0.75
C LEU A 191 12.91 -5.45 0.26
N CYS A 192 11.69 -4.92 0.06
CA CYS A 192 10.53 -5.25 0.87
C CYS A 192 10.34 -6.77 0.94
N ARG A 193 10.23 -7.41 -0.24
CA ARG A 193 9.97 -8.85 -0.33
C ARG A 193 11.10 -9.71 0.20
N LEU A 194 12.36 -9.27 0.09
CA LEU A 194 13.50 -9.97 0.68
C LEU A 194 13.46 -9.89 2.22
N VAL A 195 13.17 -8.71 2.77
CA VAL A 195 13.05 -8.49 4.22
C VAL A 195 11.88 -9.27 4.79
N SER A 196 10.69 -9.20 4.18
CA SER A 196 9.51 -9.95 4.65
C SER A 196 9.77 -11.45 4.72
N ARG A 197 10.39 -12.04 3.69
CA ARG A 197 10.74 -13.47 3.69
C ARG A 197 11.79 -13.82 4.75
N SER A 198 12.83 -13.00 4.87
CA SER A 198 13.89 -13.21 5.85
C SER A 198 13.32 -13.15 7.28
N LEU A 199 12.45 -12.18 7.57
CA LEU A 199 11.79 -12.04 8.86
C LEU A 199 10.80 -13.18 9.11
N GLY A 200 10.09 -13.66 8.08
CA GLY A 200 9.18 -14.79 8.17
C GLY A 200 9.84 -16.12 8.56
N GLU A 201 11.15 -16.29 8.30
CA GLU A 201 11.90 -17.47 8.76
C GLU A 201 12.41 -17.37 10.21
N THR A 202 12.35 -16.17 10.81
CA THR A 202 12.79 -15.92 12.19
C THR A 202 11.70 -16.17 13.22
N SER A 203 12.10 -16.47 14.46
CA SER A 203 11.18 -16.61 15.61
C SER A 203 10.89 -15.26 16.30
N LEU A 204 11.32 -14.14 15.72
CA LEU A 204 11.25 -12.82 16.34
C LEU A 204 9.79 -12.38 16.55
N ARG A 205 9.39 -12.17 17.80
CA ARG A 205 8.03 -11.72 18.17
C ARG A 205 7.60 -10.40 17.52
N LEU A 206 8.57 -9.55 17.16
CA LEU A 206 8.32 -8.23 16.54
C LEU A 206 8.60 -8.23 15.02
N ALA A 207 8.76 -9.40 14.39
CA ALA A 207 9.06 -9.52 12.96
C ALA A 207 8.05 -8.75 12.09
N TYR A 208 6.75 -8.90 12.34
CA TYR A 208 5.70 -8.18 11.59
C TYR A 208 5.78 -6.66 11.76
N MET A 209 6.17 -6.17 12.95
CA MET A 209 6.35 -4.73 13.18
C MET A 209 7.56 -4.19 12.41
N LEU A 210 8.65 -4.95 12.38
CA LEU A 210 9.85 -4.60 11.63
C LEU A 210 9.60 -4.61 10.12
N ASP A 211 8.84 -5.59 9.64
CA ASP A 211 8.44 -5.69 8.23
C ASP A 211 7.57 -4.47 7.83
N ALA A 212 6.52 -4.18 8.60
CA ALA A 212 5.66 -3.02 8.37
C ALA A 212 6.43 -1.70 8.42
N PHE A 213 7.35 -1.55 9.37
CA PHE A 213 8.19 -0.35 9.49
C PHE A 213 9.11 -0.19 8.29
N PHE A 214 9.77 -1.27 7.87
CA PHE A 214 10.69 -1.26 6.73
C PHE A 214 9.97 -0.98 5.41
N ALA A 215 8.82 -1.62 5.18
CA ALA A 215 7.97 -1.36 4.02
C ALA A 215 7.54 0.11 3.98
N THR A 216 7.04 0.63 5.10
CA THR A 216 6.64 2.04 5.21
C THR A 216 7.82 2.97 4.91
N LEU A 217 9.01 2.69 5.47
CA LEU A 217 10.20 3.51 5.24
C LEU A 217 10.58 3.58 3.75
N LEU A 218 10.50 2.45 3.03
CA LEU A 218 10.76 2.43 1.59
C LEU A 218 9.70 3.20 0.81
N VAL A 219 8.43 3.15 1.23
CA VAL A 219 7.36 3.95 0.61
C VAL A 219 7.68 5.44 0.78
N LEU A 220 8.03 5.87 1.99
CA LEU A 220 8.41 7.27 2.24
C LEU A 220 9.66 7.70 1.45
N ALA A 221 10.62 6.80 1.27
CA ALA A 221 11.82 7.06 0.49
C ALA A 221 11.51 7.23 -1.02
N ALA A 222 10.53 6.49 -1.55
CA ALA A 222 10.11 6.55 -2.95
C ALA A 222 9.00 7.58 -3.23
N PHE A 223 8.37 8.12 -2.18
CA PHE A 223 7.13 8.92 -2.25
C PHE A 223 7.20 10.06 -3.28
N ASN A 224 8.26 10.88 -3.23
CA ASN A 224 8.41 12.04 -4.12
C ASN A 224 8.96 11.70 -5.52
N PHE A 225 9.20 10.41 -5.83
CA PHE A 225 9.76 9.97 -7.10
C PHE A 225 8.75 9.18 -7.93
N SER A 226 8.17 8.13 -7.35
CA SER A 226 7.19 7.25 -8.02
C SER A 226 5.84 7.22 -7.32
N GLY A 227 5.71 7.84 -6.14
CA GLY A 227 4.61 7.62 -5.20
C GLY A 227 4.84 6.48 -4.22
N GLY A 228 5.81 5.59 -4.50
CA GLY A 228 6.17 4.47 -3.61
C GLY A 228 5.03 3.46 -3.46
N TYR A 229 4.46 2.98 -4.57
CA TYR A 229 3.26 2.15 -4.50
C TYR A 229 3.57 0.70 -4.15
N PHE A 230 4.58 0.12 -4.79
CA PHE A 230 5.01 -1.28 -4.64
C PHE A 230 3.83 -2.26 -4.66
N ASN A 231 2.78 -1.94 -5.41
CA ASN A 231 1.59 -2.74 -5.54
C ASN A 231 0.87 -2.34 -6.83
N PRO A 232 0.89 -3.20 -7.87
CA PRO A 232 0.31 -2.85 -9.16
C PRO A 232 -1.20 -2.54 -9.12
N ALA A 233 -1.98 -3.24 -8.28
CA ALA A 233 -3.42 -3.00 -8.16
C ALA A 233 -3.70 -1.66 -7.48
N LEU A 234 -2.95 -1.33 -6.42
CA LEU A 234 -3.05 -0.06 -5.72
C LEU A 234 -2.69 1.12 -6.63
N ALA A 235 -1.54 1.06 -7.30
CA ALA A 235 -1.11 2.11 -8.24
C ALA A 235 -2.17 2.32 -9.33
N THR A 236 -2.74 1.23 -9.83
CA THR A 236 -3.79 1.29 -10.86
C THR A 236 -5.06 1.95 -10.33
N SER A 237 -5.54 1.57 -9.15
CA SER A 237 -6.73 2.17 -8.54
C SER A 237 -6.58 3.68 -8.33
N LEU A 238 -5.43 4.12 -7.80
CA LEU A 238 -5.25 5.51 -7.39
C LEU A 238 -4.83 6.44 -8.52
N LYS A 239 -4.07 5.96 -9.52
CA LYS A 239 -3.36 6.83 -10.46
C LYS A 239 -3.48 6.48 -11.95
N PHE A 240 -4.07 5.35 -12.30
CA PHE A 240 -4.22 4.99 -13.71
C PHE A 240 -5.12 5.99 -14.45
N GLY A 241 -4.65 6.50 -15.59
CA GLY A 241 -5.38 7.49 -16.38
C GLY A 241 -5.30 8.93 -15.85
N CYS A 242 -4.58 9.17 -14.75
CA CYS A 242 -4.32 10.51 -14.25
C CYS A 242 -3.35 11.27 -15.16
N LYS A 243 -3.46 12.59 -15.19
CA LYS A 243 -2.64 13.46 -16.04
C LYS A 243 -1.17 13.37 -15.62
N GLY A 244 -0.28 13.28 -16.61
CA GLY A 244 1.17 13.29 -16.40
C GLY A 244 1.86 11.94 -16.65
N ASN A 245 1.11 10.85 -16.83
CA ASN A 245 1.67 9.54 -17.13
C ASN A 245 0.89 8.86 -18.26
N THR A 246 1.57 8.26 -19.23
CA THR A 246 0.94 7.45 -20.27
C THR A 246 0.57 6.06 -19.77
N PHE A 247 -0.28 5.36 -20.52
CA PHE A 247 -0.58 3.94 -20.26
C PHE A 247 0.70 3.09 -20.16
N GLN A 248 1.63 3.27 -21.10
CA GLN A 248 2.84 2.46 -21.18
C GLN A 248 3.74 2.70 -19.98
N GLU A 249 3.97 3.97 -19.62
CA GLU A 249 4.78 4.32 -18.47
C GLU A 249 4.16 3.78 -17.17
N HIS A 250 2.83 3.84 -17.00
CA HIS A 250 2.15 3.24 -15.85
C HIS A 250 2.39 1.73 -15.75
N MET A 251 2.24 1.01 -16.87
CA MET A 251 2.44 -0.43 -16.92
C MET A 251 3.92 -0.81 -16.68
N ILE A 252 4.87 -0.06 -17.23
CA ILE A 252 6.29 -0.36 -17.08
C ILE A 252 6.74 -0.10 -15.64
N VAL A 253 6.32 1.02 -15.05
CA VAL A 253 6.75 1.42 -13.71
C VAL A 253 6.09 0.56 -12.63
N TYR A 254 4.76 0.55 -12.59
CA TYR A 254 4.02 0.01 -11.45
C TYR A 254 3.66 -1.46 -11.56
N TRP A 255 3.60 -2.00 -12.78
CA TRP A 255 3.38 -3.44 -12.99
C TRP A 255 4.69 -4.16 -13.22
N LEU A 256 5.38 -3.87 -14.33
CA LEU A 256 6.58 -4.61 -14.71
C LEU A 256 7.72 -4.41 -13.70
N GLY A 257 8.02 -3.17 -13.32
CA GLY A 257 9.08 -2.86 -12.34
C GLY A 257 8.88 -3.58 -11.01
N ALA A 258 7.72 -3.38 -10.37
CA ALA A 258 7.38 -4.02 -9.10
C ALA A 258 7.38 -5.55 -9.21
N THR A 259 6.76 -6.14 -10.23
CA THR A 259 6.73 -7.60 -10.41
C THR A 259 8.13 -8.18 -10.66
N ILE A 260 8.98 -7.54 -11.46
CA ILE A 260 10.38 -7.98 -11.64
C ILE A 260 11.12 -7.95 -10.29
N GLY A 261 10.95 -6.89 -9.50
CA GLY A 261 11.53 -6.78 -8.17
C GLY A 261 11.14 -7.92 -7.24
N ALA A 262 9.83 -8.20 -7.17
CA ALA A 262 9.27 -9.30 -6.39
C ALA A 262 9.84 -10.66 -6.83
N VAL A 263 9.79 -10.97 -8.13
CA VAL A 263 10.31 -12.23 -8.69
C VAL A 263 11.83 -12.36 -8.49
N ALA A 264 12.60 -11.29 -8.68
CA ALA A 264 14.03 -11.30 -8.41
C ALA A 264 14.33 -11.61 -6.94
N SER A 265 13.55 -11.05 -6.01
CA SER A 265 13.71 -11.31 -4.58
C SER A 265 13.46 -12.78 -4.23
N LEU A 266 12.48 -13.41 -4.87
CA LEU A 266 12.15 -14.81 -4.69
C LEU A 266 13.33 -15.72 -5.08
N TYR A 267 13.89 -15.52 -6.28
CA TYR A 267 15.03 -16.31 -6.74
C TYR A 267 16.31 -16.02 -5.93
N PHE A 268 16.54 -14.75 -5.58
CA PHE A 268 17.66 -14.36 -4.74
C PHE A 268 17.59 -15.04 -3.36
N PHE A 269 16.41 -15.06 -2.75
CA PHE A 269 16.19 -15.71 -1.46
C PHE A 269 16.49 -17.21 -1.50
N LYS A 270 16.21 -17.89 -2.63
CA LYS A 270 16.47 -19.33 -2.83
C LYS A 270 17.94 -19.68 -3.07
N LEU A 271 18.83 -18.70 -3.24
CA LEU A 271 20.26 -18.97 -3.43
C LEU A 271 20.87 -19.64 -2.19
N SER A 272 21.64 -20.72 -2.39
CA SER A 272 22.19 -21.50 -1.27
C SER A 272 23.11 -20.68 -0.35
N CYS A 273 23.79 -19.65 -0.87
CA CYS A 273 24.62 -18.78 -0.04
C CYS A 273 23.78 -17.90 0.91
N VAL A 274 22.61 -17.44 0.45
CA VAL A 274 21.67 -16.64 1.24
C VAL A 274 21.04 -17.51 2.32
N GLN A 275 20.52 -18.67 1.92
CA GLN A 275 19.91 -19.66 2.84
C GLN A 275 20.87 -20.11 3.94
N ARG A 276 22.12 -20.45 3.60
CA ARG A 276 23.14 -20.79 4.60
C ARG A 276 23.39 -19.66 5.60
N LYS A 277 23.40 -18.41 5.14
CA LYS A 277 23.64 -17.26 6.00
C LYS A 277 22.45 -16.98 6.92
N LEU A 278 21.21 -17.14 6.42
CA LEU A 278 20.00 -17.04 7.23
C LEU A 278 19.95 -18.12 8.31
N GLN A 279 20.30 -19.36 7.96
CA GLN A 279 20.38 -20.46 8.93
C GLN A 279 21.40 -20.19 10.04
N GLN A 280 22.60 -19.69 9.69
CA GLN A 280 23.61 -19.28 10.68
C GLN A 280 23.12 -18.17 11.61
N LEU A 281 22.34 -17.22 11.09
CA LEU A 281 21.74 -16.17 11.91
C LEU A 281 20.67 -16.74 12.83
N LYS A 282 19.82 -17.64 12.33
CA LYS A 282 18.78 -18.31 13.11
C LYS A 282 19.39 -19.07 14.29
N GLU A 283 20.41 -19.89 14.05
CA GLU A 283 21.15 -20.63 15.09
C GLU A 283 21.83 -19.73 16.14
N LYS A 284 22.12 -18.47 15.81
CA LYS A 284 22.79 -17.53 16.71
C LYS A 284 21.80 -16.78 17.64
N TYR A 285 20.55 -16.63 17.21
CA TYR A 285 19.56 -15.77 17.87
C TYR A 285 18.31 -16.52 18.38
N ASP A 286 18.14 -17.80 18.02
CA ASP A 286 17.28 -18.77 18.72
C ASP A 286 18.02 -19.37 19.93
#